data_AF-A0AAU4AQF0-F1
#
_entry.id   AF-A0AAU4AQF0-F1
#
_cell.length_a   1.000
_cell.length_b   1.000
_cell.length_c   1.000
_cell.angle_alpha   90.00
_cell.angle_beta   90.00
_cell.angle_gamma   90.00
#
_symmetry.space_group_name_H-M   'P 1'
#
loop_
_entity.id
_entity.type
_entity.pdbx_description
1 polymer ?
#
loop_
_entity_poly.entity_id
_entity_poly.type
_entity_poly.pdbx_seq_one_letter_code
_entity_poly.pdbx_strand_id
1 'polypeptide(L)'
;MDPRLGLAALIRAQRTELDRTSAALETYAADFHERMLRTDPHRLVEVIEGPIAITAHLAELMAGAQREVLAFDTPPYVTVDRSASDSERHLLRRGIGVRAVYSTEVLAIPERADRLRGLVSLGEQARVAPRVPLKMVLVDDREAVIPLTASAEGIRT
;
A
#
# COMPACT_ATOMS: atom_id res chain seq x y z
N MET A 1 -22.90 -9.63 -39.60
CA MET A 1 -22.34 -9.08 -38.35
C MET A 1 -21.40 -10.11 -37.76
N ASP A 2 -20.13 -9.78 -37.54
CA ASP A 2 -19.15 -10.71 -36.96
C ASP A 2 -19.46 -10.91 -35.46
N PRO A 3 -19.78 -12.15 -35.00
CA PRO A 3 -20.05 -12.45 -33.61
C PRO A 3 -18.92 -12.01 -32.65
N ARG A 4 -17.67 -12.00 -33.11
CA ARG A 4 -16.50 -11.59 -32.30
C ARG A 4 -16.52 -10.09 -32.00
N LEU A 5 -16.96 -9.28 -32.96
CA LEU A 5 -17.12 -7.83 -32.77
C LEU A 5 -18.25 -7.51 -31.80
N GLY A 6 -19.36 -8.25 -31.89
CA GLY A 6 -20.49 -8.12 -30.95
C GLY A 6 -20.12 -8.52 -29.52
N LEU A 7 -19.42 -9.66 -29.35
CA LEU A 7 -18.99 -10.13 -28.03
C LEU A 7 -17.95 -9.18 -27.41
N ALA A 8 -17.01 -8.65 -28.19
CA ALA A 8 -16.03 -7.67 -27.72
C ALA A 8 -16.70 -6.35 -27.27
N ALA A 9 -17.77 -5.92 -27.95
CA ALA A 9 -18.54 -4.75 -27.53
C ALA A 9 -19.29 -5.00 -26.21
N LEU A 10 -19.90 -6.17 -26.03
CA LEU A 10 -20.57 -6.57 -24.79
C LEU A 10 -19.59 -6.66 -23.60
N ILE A 11 -18.41 -7.25 -23.79
CA ILE A 11 -17.38 -7.33 -22.74
C ILE A 11 -16.90 -5.92 -22.34
N ARG A 12 -16.72 -5.01 -23.30
CA ARG A 12 -16.35 -3.61 -23.00
C ARG A 12 -17.44 -2.89 -22.24
N ALA A 13 -18.70 -3.05 -22.63
CA ALA A 13 -19.84 -2.48 -21.93
C ALA A 13 -19.91 -2.97 -20.47
N GLN A 14 -19.78 -4.29 -20.25
CA GLN A 14 -19.80 -4.88 -18.91
C GLN A 14 -18.65 -4.36 -18.02
N ARG A 15 -17.43 -4.23 -18.58
CA ARG A 15 -16.30 -3.63 -17.86
C ARG A 15 -16.55 -2.18 -17.50
N THR A 16 -17.11 -1.41 -18.43
CA THR A 16 -17.44 0.01 -18.18
C THR A 16 -18.50 0.16 -17.09
N GLU A 17 -19.48 -0.74 -17.05
CA GLU A 17 -20.50 -0.81 -16.00
C GLU A 17 -19.88 -1.13 -14.63
N LEU A 18 -18.97 -2.12 -14.59
CA LEU A 18 -18.20 -2.48 -13.40
C LEU A 18 -17.30 -1.33 -12.91
N ASP A 19 -16.61 -0.66 -13.83
CA ASP A 19 -15.72 0.46 -13.51
C ASP A 19 -16.53 1.64 -12.94
N ARG A 20 -17.70 1.95 -13.51
CA ARG A 20 -18.60 2.99 -12.97
C ARG A 20 -19.11 2.63 -11.58
N THR A 21 -19.51 1.39 -11.38
CA THR A 21 -20.01 0.92 -10.08
C THR A 21 -18.90 0.98 -9.03
N SER A 22 -17.68 0.61 -9.39
CA SER A 22 -16.50 0.69 -8.52
C SER A 22 -16.15 2.13 -8.15
N ALA A 23 -16.18 3.06 -9.12
CA ALA A 23 -15.94 4.48 -8.86
C ALA A 23 -17.00 5.12 -7.94
N ALA A 24 -18.26 4.69 -8.04
CA ALA A 24 -19.31 5.12 -7.14
C ALA A 24 -19.10 4.60 -5.70
N LEU A 25 -18.61 3.36 -5.55
CA LEU A 25 -18.23 2.80 -4.25
C LEU A 25 -17.06 3.58 -3.63
N GLU A 26 -16.03 3.93 -4.39
CA GLU A 26 -14.91 4.74 -3.90
C GLU A 26 -15.35 6.12 -3.41
N THR A 27 -16.25 6.78 -4.15
CA THR A 27 -16.81 8.08 -3.74
C THR A 27 -17.60 7.96 -2.45
N TYR A 28 -18.44 6.92 -2.35
CA TYR A 28 -19.25 6.68 -1.15
C TYR A 28 -18.38 6.29 0.06
N ALA A 29 -17.31 5.52 -0.15
CA ALA A 29 -16.36 5.16 0.88
C ALA A 29 -15.60 6.39 1.40
N ALA A 30 -15.18 7.31 0.52
CA ALA A 30 -14.53 8.55 0.91
C ALA A 30 -15.47 9.45 1.75
N ASP A 31 -16.71 9.65 1.30
CA ASP A 31 -17.72 10.42 2.02
C ASP A 31 -18.07 9.77 3.38
N PHE A 32 -18.17 8.45 3.41
CA PHE A 32 -18.40 7.68 4.63
C PHE A 32 -17.24 7.86 5.62
N HIS A 33 -16.00 7.77 5.13
CA HIS A 33 -14.79 7.96 5.93
C HIS A 33 -14.69 9.38 6.51
N GLU A 34 -14.94 10.42 5.71
CA GLU A 34 -14.95 11.82 6.18
C GLU A 34 -16.03 12.06 7.25
N ARG A 35 -17.22 11.49 7.08
CA ARG A 35 -18.31 11.59 8.07
C ARG A 35 -18.00 10.80 9.34
N MET A 36 -17.33 9.65 9.22
CA MET A 36 -16.96 8.83 10.35
C MET A 36 -15.86 9.49 11.20
N LEU A 37 -14.88 10.16 10.57
CA LEU A 37 -13.86 11.00 11.22
C LEU A 37 -14.47 12.08 12.13
N ARG A 38 -15.61 12.64 11.72
CA ARG A 38 -16.33 13.67 12.49
C ARG A 38 -17.15 13.12 13.65
N THR A 39 -17.55 11.84 13.60
CA THR A 39 -18.60 11.29 14.47
C THR A 39 -18.03 10.35 15.55
N ASP A 40 -17.00 9.56 15.25
CA ASP A 40 -16.31 8.71 16.24
C ASP A 40 -14.90 8.30 15.73
N PRO A 41 -13.82 8.99 16.13
CA PRO A 41 -12.45 8.66 15.72
C PRO A 41 -12.00 7.25 16.12
N HIS A 42 -12.64 6.64 17.13
CA HIS A 42 -12.27 5.30 17.60
C HIS A 42 -12.77 4.17 16.69
N ARG A 43 -13.68 4.46 15.74
CA ARG A 43 -14.15 3.51 14.72
C ARG A 43 -13.29 3.48 13.44
N LEU A 44 -12.22 4.28 13.37
CA LEU A 44 -11.33 4.37 12.21
C LEU A 44 -10.11 3.44 12.25
N VAL A 45 -9.93 2.70 13.33
CA VAL A 45 -8.78 1.81 13.50
C VAL A 45 -9.26 0.38 13.32
N GLU A 46 -8.79 -0.25 12.24
CA GLU A 46 -8.86 -1.70 12.06
C GLU A 46 -7.57 -2.32 12.59
N VAL A 47 -7.70 -3.34 13.45
CA VAL A 47 -6.56 -4.11 13.94
C VAL A 47 -6.43 -5.36 13.09
N ILE A 48 -5.33 -5.46 12.35
CA ILE A 48 -5.03 -6.59 11.48
C ILE A 48 -3.99 -7.47 12.16
N GLU A 49 -4.35 -8.72 12.41
CA GLU A 49 -3.50 -9.66 13.12
C GLU A 49 -2.99 -10.77 12.20
N GLY A 50 -1.72 -11.12 12.40
CA GLY A 50 -1.07 -12.22 11.71
C GLY A 50 -0.44 -11.84 10.36
N PRO A 51 0.71 -12.45 10.01
CA PRO A 51 1.51 -12.05 8.86
C PRO A 51 0.79 -12.20 7.52
N ILE A 52 -0.12 -13.17 7.39
CA ILE A 52 -0.89 -13.42 6.16
C ILE A 52 -1.88 -12.29 5.92
N ALA A 53 -2.70 -11.94 6.93
CA ALA A 53 -3.69 -10.88 6.83
C ALA A 53 -3.03 -9.52 6.60
N ILE A 54 -1.95 -9.22 7.34
CA ILE A 54 -1.17 -8.00 7.15
C ILE A 54 -0.63 -7.89 5.72
N THR A 55 -0.08 -8.98 5.17
CA THR A 55 0.45 -8.98 3.81
C THR A 55 -0.63 -8.81 2.76
N ALA A 56 -1.78 -9.49 2.92
CA ALA A 56 -2.91 -9.38 2.01
C ALA A 56 -3.49 -7.95 2.01
N HIS A 57 -3.73 -7.39 3.19
CA HIS A 57 -4.24 -6.03 3.34
C HIS A 57 -3.29 -4.99 2.75
N LEU A 58 -1.99 -5.06 3.04
CA LEU A 58 -1.01 -4.15 2.43
C LEU A 58 -0.95 -4.28 0.91
N ALA A 59 -1.09 -5.50 0.36
CA ALA A 59 -1.11 -5.70 -1.09
C ALA A 59 -2.36 -5.09 -1.73
N GLU A 60 -3.54 -5.24 -1.13
CA GLU A 60 -4.78 -4.61 -1.58
C GLU A 60 -4.69 -3.08 -1.51
N LEU A 61 -4.19 -2.56 -0.39
CA LEU A 61 -4.02 -1.13 -0.18
C LEU A 61 -3.06 -0.50 -1.20
N MET A 62 -1.91 -1.13 -1.44
CA MET A 62 -0.97 -0.68 -2.48
C MET A 62 -1.55 -0.84 -3.89
N ALA A 63 -2.30 -1.90 -4.18
CA ALA A 63 -2.94 -2.06 -5.48
C ALA A 63 -3.95 -0.93 -5.75
N GLY A 64 -4.65 -0.46 -4.72
CA GLY A 64 -5.62 0.63 -4.78
C GLY A 64 -5.03 2.04 -4.92
N ALA A 65 -3.73 2.24 -4.68
CA ALA A 65 -3.13 3.59 -4.70
C ALA A 65 -3.31 4.30 -6.05
N GLN A 66 -3.70 5.57 -6.02
CA GLN A 66 -4.03 6.39 -7.18
C GLN A 66 -3.10 7.59 -7.38
N ARG A 67 -2.44 8.08 -6.32
CA ARG A 67 -1.66 9.33 -6.34
C ARG A 67 -0.27 9.14 -5.77
N GLU A 68 -0.16 8.76 -4.51
CA GLU A 68 1.13 8.62 -3.84
C GLU A 68 1.12 7.60 -2.69
N VAL A 69 2.29 7.03 -2.44
CA VAL A 69 2.58 6.20 -1.27
C VAL A 69 3.76 6.79 -0.52
N LEU A 70 3.56 7.05 0.77
CA LEU A 70 4.56 7.53 1.70
C LEU A 70 4.93 6.42 2.67
N ALA A 71 6.22 6.15 2.85
CA ALA A 71 6.67 5.05 3.71
C ALA A 71 7.77 5.45 4.69
N PHE A 72 7.70 4.87 5.88
CA PHE A 72 8.80 4.75 6.82
C PHE A 72 9.22 3.29 6.88
N ASP A 73 10.44 3.00 6.43
CA ASP A 73 10.97 1.64 6.43
C ASP A 73 12.09 1.50 7.45
N THR A 74 11.83 0.67 8.45
CA THR A 74 12.74 0.37 9.54
C THR A 74 12.50 -1.04 10.06
N PRO A 75 13.54 -1.76 10.51
CA PRO A 75 13.38 -3.00 11.26
C PRO A 75 12.64 -2.75 12.59
N PRO A 76 12.13 -3.81 13.26
CA PRO A 76 12.23 -5.23 12.89
C PRO A 76 11.24 -5.64 11.79
N TYR A 77 11.67 -6.54 10.90
CA TYR A 77 10.82 -7.09 9.85
C TYR A 77 10.28 -8.45 10.28
N VAL A 78 8.96 -8.53 10.43
CA VAL A 78 8.28 -9.74 10.91
C VAL A 78 8.16 -10.80 9.79
N THR A 79 8.30 -10.41 8.52
CA THR A 79 8.16 -11.28 7.35
C THR A 79 9.23 -11.04 6.29
N VAL A 80 9.49 -12.07 5.48
CA VAL A 80 10.36 -11.97 4.29
C VAL A 80 9.57 -11.27 3.18
N ASP A 81 9.78 -9.95 3.10
CA ASP A 81 9.11 -8.91 2.30
C ASP A 81 9.24 -9.05 0.74
N ARG A 82 9.20 -10.27 0.16
CA ARG A 82 9.27 -10.41 -1.30
C ARG A 82 8.05 -9.81 -2.02
N SER A 83 6.85 -10.01 -1.48
CA SER A 83 5.60 -9.45 -2.05
C SER A 83 5.55 -7.92 -1.99
N ALA A 84 6.13 -7.32 -0.95
CA ALA A 84 6.20 -5.87 -0.79
C ALA A 84 7.05 -5.22 -1.90
N SER A 85 8.17 -5.85 -2.28
CA SER A 85 9.03 -5.36 -3.38
C SER A 85 8.31 -5.33 -4.72
N ASP A 86 7.50 -6.35 -5.05
CA ASP A 86 6.80 -6.39 -6.33
C ASP A 86 5.69 -5.33 -6.41
N SER A 87 5.06 -5.03 -5.27
CA SER A 87 4.01 -4.02 -5.17
C SER A 87 4.54 -2.61 -5.41
N GLU A 88 5.64 -2.22 -4.78
CA GLU A 88 6.27 -0.90 -5.00
C GLU A 88 6.78 -0.72 -6.43
N ARG A 89 7.39 -1.77 -7.01
CA ARG A 89 7.80 -1.75 -8.42
C ARG A 89 6.61 -1.57 -9.35
N HIS A 90 5.47 -2.18 -9.03
CA HIS A 90 4.24 -2.03 -9.80
C HIS A 90 3.67 -0.61 -9.69
N LEU A 91 3.66 -0.01 -8.49
CA LEU A 91 3.27 1.37 -8.26
C LEU A 91 4.10 2.36 -9.09
N LEU A 92 5.42 2.26 -9.00
CA LEU A 92 6.34 3.12 -9.75
C LEU A 92 6.14 3.00 -11.26
N ARG A 93 5.93 1.77 -11.77
CA ARG A 93 5.63 1.54 -13.19
C ARG A 93 4.28 2.11 -13.63
N ARG A 94 3.30 2.20 -12.72
CA ARG A 94 2.02 2.89 -12.95
C ARG A 94 2.15 4.42 -12.90
N GLY A 95 3.32 4.95 -12.55
CA GLY A 95 3.54 6.39 -12.38
C GLY A 95 3.03 6.94 -11.05
N ILE A 96 2.71 6.08 -10.08
CA ILE A 96 2.34 6.49 -8.73
C ILE A 96 3.59 7.01 -8.03
N GLY A 97 3.48 8.16 -7.35
CA GLY A 97 4.60 8.73 -6.59
C GLY A 97 4.93 7.86 -5.37
N VAL A 98 6.16 7.39 -5.24
CA VAL A 98 6.60 6.66 -4.04
C VAL A 98 7.73 7.43 -3.37
N ARG A 99 7.54 7.76 -2.09
CA ARG A 99 8.51 8.51 -1.27
C ARG A 99 8.71 7.77 0.04
N ALA A 100 9.96 7.49 0.38
CA ALA A 100 10.26 6.69 1.56
C ALA A 100 11.42 7.27 2.37
N VAL A 101 11.33 7.13 3.70
CA VAL A 101 12.43 7.38 4.62
C VAL A 101 12.88 6.05 5.22
N TYR A 102 14.14 5.71 4.99
CA TYR A 102 14.77 4.48 5.47
C TYR A 102 15.64 4.77 6.69
N SER A 103 15.62 3.88 7.66
CA SER A 103 16.68 3.87 8.69
C SER A 103 18.02 3.46 8.07
N THR A 104 19.14 3.90 8.64
CA THR A 104 20.47 3.41 8.23
C THR A 104 20.63 1.90 8.42
N GLU A 105 19.87 1.30 9.34
CA GLU A 105 19.86 -0.14 9.59
C GLU A 105 19.42 -0.95 8.37
N VAL A 106 18.54 -0.39 7.53
CA VAL A 106 18.12 -1.04 6.28
C VAL A 106 19.30 -1.28 5.35
N LEU A 107 20.25 -0.32 5.30
CA LEU A 107 21.43 -0.39 4.43
C LEU A 107 22.44 -1.44 4.90
N ALA A 108 22.38 -1.85 6.17
CA ALA A 108 23.22 -2.91 6.70
C ALA A 108 22.79 -4.31 6.25
N ILE A 109 21.59 -4.44 5.64
CA ILE A 109 21.05 -5.70 5.12
C ILE A 109 21.23 -5.70 3.59
N PRO A 110 22.17 -6.49 3.04
CA PRO A 110 22.53 -6.44 1.61
C PRO A 110 21.33 -6.57 0.68
N GLU A 111 20.42 -7.51 0.94
CA GLU A 111 19.24 -7.75 0.11
C GLU A 111 18.29 -6.54 0.07
N ARG A 112 18.20 -5.80 1.18
CA ARG A 112 17.38 -4.59 1.28
C ARG A 112 18.07 -3.39 0.65
N ALA A 113 19.38 -3.25 0.82
CA ALA A 113 20.17 -2.24 0.12
C ALA A 113 20.06 -2.41 -1.41
N ASP A 114 20.11 -3.65 -1.89
CA ASP A 114 19.93 -3.97 -3.31
C ASP A 114 18.51 -3.66 -3.79
N ARG A 115 17.48 -4.01 -3.00
CA ARG A 115 16.09 -3.64 -3.28
C ARG A 115 15.92 -2.13 -3.39
N LEU A 116 16.42 -1.38 -2.40
CA LEU A 116 16.35 0.08 -2.37
C LEU A 116 16.98 0.69 -3.63
N ARG A 117 18.17 0.23 -4.02
CA ARG A 117 18.81 0.66 -5.28
C ARG A 117 17.92 0.39 -6.49
N GLY A 118 17.26 -0.77 -6.52
CA GLY A 118 16.30 -1.12 -7.55
C GLY A 118 15.08 -0.19 -7.61
N LEU A 119 14.52 0.20 -6.47
CA LEU A 119 13.35 1.08 -6.43
C LEU A 119 13.69 2.52 -6.78
N VAL A 120 14.83 3.03 -6.28
CA VAL A 120 15.36 4.34 -6.67
C VAL A 120 15.58 4.40 -8.19
N SER A 121 16.10 3.33 -8.79
CA SER A 121 16.27 3.26 -10.26
C SER A 121 14.94 3.31 -11.04
N LEU A 122 13.82 2.98 -10.40
CA LEU A 122 12.47 3.04 -10.97
C LEU A 122 11.76 4.37 -10.67
N GLY A 123 12.40 5.31 -9.97
CA GLY A 123 11.87 6.65 -9.70
C GLY A 123 11.39 6.88 -8.27
N GLU A 124 11.63 5.95 -7.35
CA GLU A 124 11.34 6.20 -5.93
C GLU A 124 12.19 7.35 -5.37
N GLN A 125 11.56 8.23 -4.58
CA GLN A 125 12.23 9.28 -3.83
C GLN A 125 12.60 8.78 -2.43
N ALA A 126 13.77 8.15 -2.34
CA ALA A 126 14.29 7.64 -1.08
C ALA A 126 15.10 8.70 -0.31
N ARG A 127 14.92 8.75 1.01
CA ARG A 127 15.80 9.45 1.95
C ARG A 127 16.27 8.47 3.02
N VAL A 128 17.47 8.69 3.56
CA VAL A 128 18.01 7.88 4.65
C VAL A 128 18.18 8.75 5.88
N ALA A 129 17.73 8.25 7.03
CA ALA A 129 17.88 8.90 8.33
C ALA A 129 18.59 7.95 9.31
N PRO A 130 19.37 8.46 10.29
CA PRO A 130 20.03 7.61 11.29
C PRO A 130 19.06 6.73 12.07
N ARG A 131 17.83 7.22 12.29
CA ARG A 131 16.76 6.49 12.96
C ARG A 131 15.41 6.89 12.35
N VAL A 132 14.55 5.89 12.19
CA VAL A 132 13.14 6.04 11.83
C VAL A 132 12.33 5.42 12.97
N PRO A 133 11.32 6.11 13.54
CA PRO A 133 10.74 5.71 14.82
C PRO A 133 9.90 4.43 14.76
N LEU A 134 9.27 4.15 13.62
CA LEU A 134 8.40 2.99 13.41
C LEU A 134 8.23 2.72 11.91
N LYS A 135 7.84 1.50 11.56
CA LYS A 135 7.45 1.15 10.18
C LYS A 135 6.06 1.71 9.89
N MET A 136 5.87 2.37 8.75
CA MET A 136 4.58 2.93 8.35
C MET A 136 4.45 2.95 6.84
N VAL A 137 3.22 2.77 6.35
CA VAL A 137 2.83 3.07 4.98
C VAL A 137 1.58 3.94 5.02
N LEU A 138 1.57 5.02 4.26
CA LEU A 138 0.42 5.91 4.06
C LEU A 138 0.12 5.96 2.56
N VAL A 139 -1.13 5.68 2.19
CA VAL A 139 -1.58 5.68 0.79
C VAL A 139 -2.57 6.81 0.57
N ASP A 140 -2.30 7.62 -0.46
CA ASP A 140 -3.13 8.72 -0.97
C ASP A 140 -3.59 9.73 0.08
N ASP A 141 -2.83 9.91 1.17
CA ASP A 141 -3.16 10.78 2.31
C ASP A 141 -4.48 10.40 3.02
N ARG A 142 -4.85 9.11 2.96
CA ARG A 142 -6.14 8.60 3.48
C ARG A 142 -5.97 7.45 4.46
N GLU A 143 -5.15 6.46 4.11
CA GLU A 143 -5.07 5.21 4.87
C GLU A 143 -3.63 4.93 5.29
N ALA A 144 -3.42 4.81 6.60
CA ALA A 144 -2.12 4.53 7.18
C ALA A 144 -2.12 3.16 7.88
N VAL A 145 -1.11 2.36 7.58
CA VAL A 145 -0.85 1.10 8.26
C VAL A 145 0.39 1.27 9.13
N ILE A 146 0.23 1.04 10.43
CA ILE A 146 1.30 1.08 11.42
C ILE A 146 1.25 -0.17 12.31
N PRO A 147 2.39 -0.66 12.80
CA PRO A 147 2.42 -1.63 13.88
C PRO A 147 1.79 -1.05 15.14
N LEU A 148 0.91 -1.81 15.81
CA LEU A 148 0.39 -1.43 17.14
C LEU A 148 1.46 -1.56 18.23
N THR A 149 2.47 -2.39 18.03
CA THR A 149 3.56 -2.59 18.99
C THR A 149 4.92 -2.37 18.32
N ALA A 150 5.80 -1.66 19.02
CA ALA A 150 7.16 -1.36 18.55
C ALA A 150 8.14 -2.53 18.73
N SER A 151 7.67 -3.70 19.19
CA SER A 151 8.49 -4.89 19.41
C SER A 151 7.87 -6.12 18.74
N ALA A 152 8.72 -7.08 18.37
CA ALA A 152 8.32 -8.40 17.89
C ALA A 152 7.51 -9.23 18.93
N GLU A 153 7.10 -8.65 20.05
CA GLU A 153 6.34 -9.32 21.11
C GLU A 153 4.82 -9.37 20.86
N GLY A 154 4.33 -8.81 19.75
CA GLY A 154 2.92 -8.93 19.35
C GLY A 154 2.51 -10.36 18.90
N ILE A 155 3.45 -11.29 18.77
CA ILE A 155 3.15 -12.72 18.50
C ILE A 155 3.06 -13.48 19.82
N ARG A 156 2.15 -13.07 20.72
CA ARG A 156 1.69 -13.89 21.84
C ARG A 156 0.28 -13.48 22.23
N THR A 157 -0.72 -14.17 21.69
CA THR A 157 -1.72 -14.97 22.44
C THR A 157 -2.54 -15.80 21.46
#